data_AF-A0A0S8ESB2-F1
#
_entry.id   AF-A0A0S8ESB2-F1
#
_cell.length_a   1.000
_cell.length_b   1.000
_cell.length_c   1.000
_cell.angle_alpha   90.00
_cell.angle_beta   90.00
_cell.angle_gamma   90.00
#
_symmetry.space_group_name_H-M   'P 1'
#
loop_
_entity.id
_entity.type
_entity.pdbx_description
1 polymer ?
#
loop_
_entity_poly.entity_id
_entity_poly.type
_entity_poly.pdbx_seq_one_letter_code
_entity_poly.pdbx_strand_id
1 'polypeptide(L)'
;MDWADSFLQKGTLWLAFFGASLSTYDEKHIAIDVLPRIAPPRGKQFLRAIVCIFSAVTCFYLGRVFWLSVLNNAREIPLEYSVLGISDEMIHICEAPIQILADTGLSRPSVFCAIRSVLEVFGAQMSTPDVALQLIVPAMFIWMAVRFLSRAIAASSAFISNKLPTDAEGEG
;
A
#
# COMPACT_ATOMS: atom_id res chain seq x y z
N MET A 1 -24.81 11.93 -0.47
CA MET A 1 -23.69 12.67 0.16
C MET A 1 -22.45 11.76 0.24
N ASP A 2 -22.38 10.76 -0.63
CA ASP A 2 -21.52 9.57 -0.48
C ASP A 2 -20.05 9.83 -0.82
N TRP A 3 -19.80 10.92 -1.57
CA TRP A 3 -18.45 11.38 -1.85
C TRP A 3 -17.72 11.85 -0.58
N ALA A 4 -18.45 12.41 0.39
CA ALA A 4 -17.87 12.96 1.61
C ALA A 4 -17.40 11.85 2.55
N ASP A 5 -18.19 10.79 2.72
CA ASP A 5 -17.82 9.65 3.57
C ASP A 5 -16.61 8.89 3.01
N SER A 6 -16.59 8.65 1.69
CA SER A 6 -15.44 8.03 1.02
C SER A 6 -14.17 8.88 1.15
N PHE A 7 -14.30 10.21 1.04
CA PHE A 7 -13.18 11.13 1.21
C PHE A 7 -12.69 11.17 2.67
N LEU A 8 -13.59 11.20 3.66
CA LEU A 8 -13.25 11.21 5.08
C LEU A 8 -12.58 9.90 5.53
N GLN A 9 -13.08 8.74 5.09
CA GLN A 9 -12.50 7.45 5.44
C GLN A 9 -11.08 7.29 4.87
N LYS A 10 -10.87 7.67 3.61
CA LYS A 10 -9.53 7.63 3.00
C LYS A 10 -8.62 8.72 3.58
N GLY A 11 -9.15 9.91 3.84
CA GLY A 11 -8.42 11.04 4.43
C GLY A 11 -7.91 10.75 5.84
N THR A 12 -8.72 10.09 6.68
CA THR A 12 -8.30 9.65 8.02
C THR A 12 -7.21 8.59 7.96
N LEU A 13 -7.27 7.65 7.01
CA LEU A 13 -6.19 6.68 6.76
C LEU A 13 -4.88 7.38 6.39
N TRP A 14 -4.93 8.35 5.46
CA TRP A 14 -3.76 9.15 5.08
C TRP A 14 -3.22 9.96 6.27
N LEU A 15 -4.09 10.59 7.06
CA LEU A 15 -3.71 11.31 8.28
C LEU A 15 -3.03 10.40 9.30
N ALA A 16 -3.51 9.16 9.47
CA ALA A 16 -2.87 8.18 10.34
C ALA A 16 -1.45 7.83 9.84
N PHE A 17 -1.28 7.64 8.53
CA PHE A 17 0.04 7.42 7.93
C PHE A 17 0.97 8.63 8.07
N PHE A 18 0.46 9.86 7.87
CA PHE A 18 1.24 11.08 8.10
C PHE A 18 1.63 11.24 9.56
N GLY A 19 0.71 10.96 10.50
CA GLY A 19 0.99 10.97 11.93
C GLY A 19 2.06 9.96 12.32
N ALA A 20 1.97 8.73 11.80
CA ALA A 20 2.99 7.70 12.01
C ALA A 20 4.35 8.10 11.40
N SER A 21 4.35 8.64 10.18
CA SER A 21 5.58 9.09 9.51
C SER A 21 6.24 10.27 10.23
N LEU A 22 5.46 11.26 10.64
CA LEU A 22 5.94 12.43 11.38
C LEU A 22 6.51 12.01 12.74
N SER A 23 5.84 11.07 13.42
CA SER A 23 6.28 10.46 14.66
C SER A 23 7.61 9.70 14.50
N THR A 24 7.89 9.12 13.33
CA THR A 24 9.20 8.51 13.03
C THR A 24 10.26 9.49 12.51
N TYR A 25 9.85 10.68 12.03
CA TYR A 25 10.75 11.70 11.48
C TYR A 25 11.39 12.55 12.57
N ASP A 26 10.60 12.98 13.55
CA ASP A 26 11.15 13.53 14.78
C ASP A 26 11.79 12.35 15.50
N GLU A 27 13.13 12.28 15.53
CA GLU A 27 13.95 11.23 16.15
C GLU A 27 13.78 11.15 17.70
N LYS A 28 12.57 11.43 18.20
CA LYS A 28 12.20 11.64 19.61
C LYS A 28 11.47 10.46 20.25
N HIS A 29 11.48 9.25 19.69
CA HIS A 29 11.02 8.05 20.41
C HIS A 29 12.08 7.40 21.31
N ILE A 30 12.62 8.24 22.21
CA ILE A 30 12.83 8.16 23.67
C ILE A 30 13.04 6.81 24.43
N ALA A 31 12.88 5.60 23.88
CA ALA A 31 13.12 4.36 24.65
C ALA A 31 14.03 3.33 23.99
N ILE A 32 14.04 3.24 22.64
CA ILE A 32 14.96 2.35 21.93
C ILE A 32 16.39 2.92 21.94
N ASP A 33 16.55 4.23 22.09
CA ASP A 33 17.85 4.92 22.05
C ASP A 33 18.66 4.89 23.36
N VAL A 34 18.08 4.42 24.47
CA VAL A 34 18.88 4.14 25.69
C VAL A 34 19.88 3.02 25.40
N LEU A 35 19.45 1.92 24.77
CA LEU A 35 20.30 0.78 24.47
C LEU A 35 21.56 1.13 23.64
N PRO A 36 21.48 1.89 22.54
CA PRO A 36 22.64 2.34 21.78
C PRO A 36 23.45 3.47 22.45
N ARG A 37 22.91 4.17 23.47
CA ARG A 37 23.68 5.12 24.30
C ARG A 37 24.65 4.43 25.25
N ILE A 38 24.29 3.23 25.74
CA ILE A 38 25.14 2.39 26.61
C ILE A 38 25.92 1.34 25.84
N ALA A 39 25.52 1.02 24.60
CA ALA A 39 26.19 -0.01 23.81
C ALA A 39 27.48 0.51 23.13
N PRO A 40 28.54 -0.31 23.07
CA PRO A 40 29.72 -0.01 22.27
C PRO A 40 29.36 0.15 20.78
N PRO A 41 30.18 0.85 19.97
CA PRO A 41 29.86 1.20 18.58
C PRO A 41 29.45 0.00 17.70
N ARG A 42 30.00 -1.19 17.98
CA ARG A 42 29.60 -2.46 17.33
C ARG A 42 28.19 -2.93 17.71
N GLY A 43 27.80 -2.78 18.98
CA GLY A 43 26.45 -3.11 19.46
C GLY A 43 25.37 -2.22 18.85
N LYS A 44 25.68 -0.92 18.65
CA LYS A 44 24.79 0.01 17.96
C LYS A 44 24.53 -0.39 16.50
N GLN A 45 25.55 -0.85 15.78
CA GLN A 45 25.40 -1.35 14.40
C GLN A 45 24.57 -2.63 14.36
N PHE A 46 24.79 -3.57 15.28
CA PHE A 46 24.03 -4.82 15.35
C PHE A 46 22.55 -4.59 15.68
N LEU A 47 22.26 -3.74 16.67
CA LEU A 47 20.88 -3.36 17.01
C LEU A 47 20.19 -2.68 15.83
N ARG A 48 20.89 -1.79 15.10
CA ARG A 48 20.36 -1.15 13.90
C ARG A 48 20.05 -2.16 12.79
N ALA A 49 20.91 -3.15 12.60
CA ALA A 49 20.67 -4.23 11.63
C ALA A 49 19.43 -5.05 12.00
N ILE A 50 19.28 -5.45 13.27
CA ILE A 50 18.09 -6.18 13.76
C ILE A 50 16.81 -5.39 13.50
N VAL A 51 16.78 -4.10 13.87
CA VAL A 51 15.60 -3.25 13.68
C VAL A 51 15.27 -3.11 12.20
N CYS A 52 16.26 -2.91 11.33
CA CYS A 52 16.03 -2.83 9.89
C CYS A 52 15.50 -4.15 9.31
N ILE A 53 16.00 -5.30 9.76
CA ILE A 53 15.48 -6.62 9.35
C ILE A 53 14.03 -6.78 9.82
N PHE A 54 13.74 -6.50 11.09
CA PHE A 54 12.41 -6.61 11.64
C PHE A 54 11.40 -5.72 10.90
N SER A 55 11.77 -4.46 10.64
CA SER A 55 10.95 -3.54 9.85
C SER A 55 10.76 -4.01 8.41
N ALA A 56 11.81 -4.53 7.75
CA ALA A 56 11.70 -5.08 6.39
C ALA A 56 10.71 -6.26 6.33
N VAL A 57 10.81 -7.19 7.28
CA VAL A 57 9.93 -8.35 7.39
C VAL A 57 8.49 -7.92 7.64
N THR A 58 8.28 -7.00 8.57
CA THR A 58 6.94 -6.48 8.88
C THR A 58 6.31 -5.78 7.68
N CYS A 59 7.04 -4.88 7.01
CA CYS A 59 6.57 -4.21 5.80
C CYS A 59 6.26 -5.20 4.68
N PHE A 60 7.07 -6.26 4.50
CA PHE A 60 6.82 -7.28 3.49
C PHE A 60 5.52 -8.05 3.75
N TYR A 61 5.30 -8.52 4.98
CA TYR A 61 4.08 -9.26 5.32
C TYR A 61 2.83 -8.37 5.25
N LEU A 62 2.90 -7.12 5.74
CA LEU A 62 1.79 -6.18 5.61
C LEU A 62 1.48 -5.87 4.15
N GLY A 63 2.50 -5.59 3.33
CA GLY A 63 2.34 -5.39 1.90
C GLY A 63 1.70 -6.59 1.21
N ARG A 64 2.11 -7.81 1.57
CA ARG A 64 1.50 -9.06 1.06
C ARG A 64 0.03 -9.17 1.45
N VAL A 65 -0.32 -8.99 2.73
CA VAL A 65 -1.71 -9.12 3.20
C VAL A 65 -2.61 -8.10 2.52
N PHE A 66 -2.17 -6.84 2.44
CA PHE A 66 -2.92 -5.80 1.74
C PHE A 66 -3.05 -6.09 0.25
N TRP A 67 -2.00 -6.59 -0.40
CA TRP A 67 -2.06 -6.98 -1.81
C TRP A 67 -3.09 -8.08 -2.07
N LEU A 68 -3.10 -9.15 -1.26
CA LEU A 68 -4.10 -10.21 -1.37
C LEU A 68 -5.52 -9.70 -1.09
N SER A 69 -5.67 -8.86 -0.07
CA SER A 69 -6.97 -8.26 0.25
C SER A 69 -7.51 -7.44 -0.92
N VAL A 70 -6.69 -6.55 -1.49
CA VAL A 70 -7.07 -5.71 -2.62
C VAL A 70 -7.40 -6.55 -3.86
N LEU A 71 -6.63 -7.60 -4.15
CA LEU A 71 -6.94 -8.54 -5.25
C LEU A 71 -8.25 -9.28 -5.03
N ASN A 72 -8.56 -9.68 -3.79
CA ASN A 72 -9.84 -10.33 -3.47
C ASN A 72 -11.00 -9.35 -3.70
N ASN A 73 -10.87 -8.12 -3.18
CA ASN A 73 -11.86 -7.06 -3.35
C ASN A 73 -12.00 -6.62 -4.83
N ALA A 74 -10.95 -6.70 -5.64
CA ALA A 74 -11.01 -6.32 -7.06
C ALA A 74 -11.99 -7.18 -7.88
N ARG A 75 -12.24 -8.41 -7.43
CA ARG A 75 -13.15 -9.36 -8.07
C ARG A 75 -14.59 -9.23 -7.56
N GLU A 76 -14.79 -8.59 -6.41
CA GLU A 76 -16.12 -8.36 -5.86
C GLU A 76 -16.81 -7.24 -6.64
N ILE A 77 -17.98 -7.55 -7.22
CA ILE A 77 -18.80 -6.59 -7.95
C ILE A 77 -19.80 -6.00 -6.95
N PRO A 78 -19.73 -4.68 -6.63
CA PRO A 78 -20.69 -4.07 -5.72
C PRO A 78 -22.07 -4.01 -6.36
N LEU A 79 -23.12 -4.00 -5.52
CA LEU A 79 -24.52 -3.96 -5.98
C LEU A 79 -24.84 -2.74 -6.85
N GLU A 80 -24.14 -1.63 -6.61
CA GLU A 80 -24.25 -0.38 -7.35
C GLU A 80 -23.66 -0.44 -8.77
N TYR A 81 -22.83 -1.44 -9.09
CA TYR A 81 -22.30 -1.70 -10.44
C TYR A 81 -22.82 -3.00 -11.07
N SER A 82 -23.70 -3.73 -10.39
CA SER A 82 -24.36 -4.93 -10.91
C SER A 82 -25.73 -4.61 -11.49
N VAL A 83 -26.05 -5.19 -12.65
CA VAL A 83 -27.36 -5.09 -13.29
C VAL A 83 -27.85 -6.49 -13.64
N LEU A 84 -29.15 -6.74 -13.49
CA LEU A 84 -29.80 -7.99 -13.91
C LEU A 84 -29.76 -8.10 -15.45
N GLY A 85 -29.06 -9.11 -15.96
CA GLY A 85 -29.00 -9.44 -17.37
C GLY A 85 -30.28 -10.10 -17.88
N ILE A 86 -30.38 -10.27 -19.20
CA ILE A 86 -31.53 -10.92 -19.87
C ILE A 86 -31.70 -12.39 -19.44
N SER A 87 -30.62 -13.03 -18.99
CA SER A 87 -30.59 -14.41 -18.50
C SER A 87 -30.78 -14.54 -16.98
N ASP A 88 -31.24 -13.48 -16.30
CA ASP A 88 -31.41 -13.43 -14.83
C ASP A 88 -30.11 -13.56 -14.02
N GLU A 89 -28.96 -13.33 -14.67
CA GLU A 89 -27.62 -13.31 -14.03
C GLU A 89 -27.15 -11.87 -13.77
N MET A 90 -26.48 -11.65 -12.64
CA MET A 90 -25.92 -10.35 -12.27
C MET A 90 -24.64 -10.08 -13.08
N ILE A 91 -24.72 -9.13 -14.00
CA ILE A 91 -23.58 -8.72 -14.85
C ILE A 91 -23.10 -7.31 -14.47
N HIS A 92 -21.83 -7.02 -14.76
CA HIS A 92 -21.26 -5.70 -14.51
C HIS A 92 -21.88 -4.67 -15.46
N ILE A 93 -22.11 -3.45 -14.99
CA ILE A 93 -22.74 -2.35 -15.76
C ILE A 93 -22.03 -2.02 -17.08
N CYS A 94 -20.73 -2.35 -17.19
CA CYS A 94 -19.95 -2.17 -18.42
C CYS A 94 -20.21 -3.25 -19.49
N GLU A 95 -20.67 -4.44 -19.10
CA GLU A 95 -21.05 -5.53 -20.02
C GLU A 95 -22.55 -5.48 -20.36
N ALA A 96 -23.34 -4.68 -19.65
CA ALA A 96 -24.78 -4.60 -19.84
C ALA A 96 -25.16 -4.03 -21.23
N PRO A 97 -26.14 -4.65 -21.93
CA PRO A 97 -26.65 -4.13 -23.19
C PRO A 97 -27.47 -2.85 -22.97
N ILE A 98 -27.38 -1.94 -23.94
CA ILE A 98 -27.92 -0.57 -23.86
C ILE A 98 -29.44 -0.54 -23.57
N GLN A 99 -30.17 -1.58 -23.97
CA GLN A 99 -31.62 -1.71 -23.75
C GLN A 99 -31.95 -1.76 -22.25
N ILE A 100 -31.24 -2.59 -21.47
CA ILE A 100 -31.50 -2.75 -20.03
C ILE A 100 -31.14 -1.48 -19.26
N LEU A 101 -30.07 -0.79 -19.68
CA LEU A 101 -29.66 0.50 -19.11
C LEU A 101 -30.71 1.59 -19.36
N ALA A 102 -31.31 1.60 -20.56
CA ALA A 102 -32.39 2.53 -20.90
C ALA A 102 -33.66 2.25 -20.09
N ASP A 103 -34.02 0.98 -19.89
CA ASP A 103 -35.20 0.57 -19.12
C ASP A 103 -35.07 0.86 -17.62
N THR A 104 -33.85 0.75 -17.08
CA THR A 104 -33.55 1.02 -15.66
C THR A 104 -33.19 2.49 -15.39
N GLY A 105 -33.09 3.33 -16.43
CA GLY A 105 -32.70 4.73 -16.32
C GLY A 105 -31.25 4.95 -15.86
N LEU A 106 -30.40 3.92 -15.90
CA LEU A 106 -28.99 4.00 -15.51
C LEU A 106 -28.13 4.47 -16.69
N SER A 107 -27.28 5.48 -16.45
CA SER A 107 -26.30 5.97 -17.44
C SER A 107 -24.99 5.20 -17.32
N ARG A 108 -24.48 4.66 -18.43
CA ARG A 108 -23.19 3.95 -18.46
C ARG A 108 -22.03 4.96 -18.33
N PRO A 109 -21.18 4.84 -17.30
CA PRO A 109 -20.00 5.70 -17.16
C PRO A 109 -18.94 5.34 -18.21
N SER A 110 -18.96 6.04 -19.34
CA SER A 110 -18.17 5.74 -20.54
C SER A 110 -16.66 5.72 -20.31
N VAL A 111 -16.15 6.69 -19.56
CA VAL A 111 -14.71 6.81 -19.24
C VAL A 111 -14.24 5.62 -18.39
N PHE A 112 -15.00 5.25 -17.36
CA PHE A 112 -14.67 4.13 -16.48
C PHE A 112 -14.69 2.80 -17.24
N CYS A 113 -15.74 2.55 -18.03
CA CYS A 113 -15.83 1.32 -18.81
C CYS A 113 -14.76 1.23 -19.91
N ALA A 114 -14.36 2.36 -20.52
CA ALA A 114 -13.27 2.38 -21.49
C ALA A 114 -11.94 1.98 -20.84
N ILE A 115 -11.61 2.57 -19.68
CA ILE A 115 -10.39 2.27 -18.92
C ILE A 115 -10.40 0.79 -18.48
N ARG A 116 -11.52 0.29 -17.94
CA ARG A 116 -11.68 -1.13 -17.55
C ARG A 116 -11.40 -2.08 -18.71
N SER A 117 -11.95 -1.79 -19.90
CA SER A 117 -11.75 -2.66 -21.08
C SER A 117 -10.28 -2.76 -21.48
N VAL A 118 -9.54 -1.66 -21.40
CA VAL A 118 -8.08 -1.65 -21.66
C VAL A 118 -7.34 -2.48 -20.60
N LEU A 119 -7.67 -2.31 -19.32
CA LEU A 119 -7.04 -3.05 -18.22
C LEU A 119 -7.34 -4.55 -18.25
N GLU A 120 -8.54 -4.94 -18.69
CA GLU A 120 -8.92 -6.33 -18.88
C GLU A 120 -8.06 -7.04 -19.95
N VAL A 121 -7.68 -6.33 -21.02
CA VAL A 121 -6.73 -6.85 -22.03
C VAL A 121 -5.36 -7.15 -21.39
N PHE A 122 -4.95 -6.38 -20.39
CA PHE A 122 -3.72 -6.62 -19.62
C PHE A 122 -3.90 -7.63 -18.47
N GLY A 123 -5.06 -8.30 -18.38
CA GLY A 123 -5.35 -9.29 -17.33
C GLY A 123 -5.66 -8.69 -15.95
N ALA A 124 -5.80 -7.37 -15.85
CA ALA A 124 -6.13 -6.68 -14.62
C ALA A 124 -7.65 -6.37 -14.57
N GLN A 125 -8.43 -7.23 -13.92
CA GLN A 125 -9.84 -6.96 -13.68
C GLN A 125 -10.00 -6.06 -12.45
N MET A 126 -10.52 -4.85 -12.67
CA MET A 126 -10.88 -3.91 -11.60
C MET A 126 -12.37 -3.60 -11.68
N SER A 127 -13.10 -3.94 -10.63
CA SER A 127 -14.55 -3.73 -10.54
C SER A 127 -14.92 -2.29 -10.18
N THR A 128 -14.04 -1.55 -9.49
CA THR A 128 -14.27 -0.15 -9.13
C THR A 128 -12.98 0.69 -9.23
N PRO A 129 -13.09 2.00 -9.46
CA PRO A 129 -11.94 2.90 -9.46
C PRO A 129 -11.30 3.02 -8.06
N ASP A 130 -12.08 2.81 -7.00
CA ASP A 130 -11.61 2.84 -5.62
C ASP A 130 -10.59 1.76 -5.30
N VAL A 131 -10.80 0.54 -5.82
CA VAL A 131 -9.87 -0.57 -5.64
C VAL A 131 -8.54 -0.30 -6.34
N ALA A 132 -8.57 0.39 -7.49
CA ALA A 132 -7.35 0.79 -8.19
C ALA A 132 -6.48 1.74 -7.34
N LEU A 133 -7.09 2.69 -6.63
CA LEU A 133 -6.38 3.60 -5.72
C LEU A 133 -5.84 2.89 -4.48
N GLN A 134 -6.51 1.83 -4.00
CA GLN A 134 -6.05 1.06 -2.86
C GLN A 134 -4.77 0.25 -3.15
N LEU A 135 -4.40 0.00 -4.41
CA LEU A 135 -3.13 -0.65 -4.79
C LEU A 135 -1.88 0.18 -4.43
N ILE A 136 -2.03 1.49 -4.22
CA ILE A 136 -0.92 2.38 -3.84
C ILE A 136 -0.30 1.95 -2.51
N VAL A 137 -1.14 1.58 -1.53
CA VAL A 137 -0.71 1.22 -0.17
C VAL A 137 0.17 -0.04 -0.14
N PRO A 138 -0.23 -1.20 -0.68
CA PRO A 138 0.65 -2.38 -0.70
C PRO A 138 1.90 -2.15 -1.54
N ALA A 139 1.84 -1.38 -2.62
CA ALA A 139 3.03 -1.02 -3.40
C ALA A 139 4.04 -0.21 -2.58
N MET A 140 3.58 0.77 -1.79
CA MET A 140 4.44 1.52 -0.87
C MET A 140 5.08 0.62 0.20
N PHE A 141 4.33 -0.31 0.80
CA PHE A 141 4.88 -1.24 1.78
C PHE A 141 5.96 -2.16 1.19
N ILE A 142 5.75 -2.66 -0.04
CA ILE A 142 6.74 -3.46 -0.74
C ILE A 142 8.00 -2.63 -1.02
N TRP A 143 7.85 -1.38 -1.48
CA TRP A 143 8.96 -0.47 -1.69
C TRP A 143 9.75 -0.19 -0.39
N MET A 144 9.04 0.09 0.71
CA MET A 144 9.66 0.29 2.03
C MET A 144 10.38 -0.97 2.52
N ALA A 145 9.82 -2.16 2.29
CA ALA A 145 10.46 -3.42 2.64
C ALA A 145 11.80 -3.59 1.92
N VAL A 146 11.85 -3.30 0.61
CA VAL A 146 13.10 -3.33 -0.18
C VAL A 146 14.12 -2.33 0.36
N ARG A 147 13.68 -1.11 0.68
CA ARG A 147 14.56 -0.07 1.25
C ARG A 147 15.11 -0.46 2.63
N PHE A 148 14.32 -1.07 3.50
CA PHE A 148 14.81 -1.52 4.81
C PHE A 148 15.74 -2.72 4.69
N LEU A 149 15.47 -3.62 3.76
CA LEU A 149 16.33 -4.77 3.49
C LEU A 149 17.70 -4.33 2.97
N SER A 150 17.77 -3.35 2.06
CA SER A 150 19.06 -2.82 1.58
C SER A 150 19.89 -2.18 2.70
N ARG A 151 19.24 -1.43 3.60
CA ARG A 151 19.91 -0.86 4.80
C ARG A 151 20.39 -1.93 5.77
N ALA A 152 19.61 -3.00 5.97
CA ALA A 152 19.99 -4.12 6.81
C ALA A 152 21.24 -4.85 6.27
N ILE A 153 21.28 -5.08 4.95
CA ILE A 153 22.42 -5.71 4.28
C ILE A 153 23.68 -4.82 4.42
N ALA A 154 23.56 -3.52 4.18
CA ALA A 154 24.68 -2.57 4.32
C ALA A 154 25.21 -2.49 5.77
N ALA A 155 24.32 -2.49 6.76
CA ALA A 155 24.74 -2.50 8.17
C ALA A 155 25.43 -3.82 8.56
N SER A 156 24.95 -4.95 8.04
CA SER A 156 25.51 -6.27 8.31
C SER A 156 26.88 -6.46 7.63
N SER A 157 27.06 -5.96 6.40
CA SER A 157 28.35 -6.04 5.70
C SER A 157 29.41 -5.13 6.34
N ALA A 158 29.03 -3.95 6.85
CA ALA A 158 29.93 -3.08 7.60
C ALA A 158 30.41 -3.73 8.91
N PHE A 159 29.52 -4.44 9.62
CA PHE A 159 29.85 -5.19 10.83
C PHE A 159 30.84 -6.34 10.55
N ILE A 160 30.63 -7.09 9.46
CA ILE A 160 31.50 -8.20 9.03
C ILE A 160 32.86 -7.70 8.52
N SER A 161 32.89 -6.58 7.79
CA SER A 161 34.12 -6.03 7.20
C SER A 161 35.08 -5.40 8.22
N ASN A 162 34.70 -5.29 9.50
CA ASN A 162 35.48 -4.64 10.56
C ASN A 162 35.93 -3.20 10.23
N LYS A 163 35.31 -2.56 9.25
CA LYS A 163 35.50 -1.14 8.96
C LYS A 163 34.71 -0.36 10.02
N LEU A 164 35.44 0.24 10.96
CA LEU A 164 34.89 1.37 11.70
C LEU A 164 34.34 2.37 10.66
N PRO A 165 33.11 2.87 10.80
CA PRO A 165 32.65 3.92 9.91
C PRO A 165 33.60 5.10 10.14
N THR A 166 34.34 5.49 9.11
CA THR A 166 34.85 6.84 9.05
C THR A 166 33.61 7.72 9.11
N ASP A 167 33.59 8.61 10.08
CA ASP A 167 32.60 9.68 10.19
C ASP A 167 32.65 10.48 8.89
N ALA A 168 31.84 10.08 7.91
CA ALA A 168 31.47 10.95 6.81
C ALA A 168 30.26 11.73 7.32
N GLU A 169 30.56 12.93 7.83
CA GLU A 169 29.85 14.20 7.61
C GLU A 169 28.37 14.01 7.23
N GLY A 170 27.42 14.40 8.07
CA GLY A 170 27.14 15.82 8.27
C GLY A 170 26.35 16.34 7.07
N GLU A 171 25.02 16.35 7.20
CA GLU A 171 24.08 17.38 6.73
C GLU A 171 22.67 16.79 6.52
N GLY A 172 21.72 17.38 7.25
CA GLY A 172 20.32 17.05 7.36
C GLY A 172 19.74 17.78 8.56
#